data_AF-A0A2S8SQD6-F1
#
_entry.id   AF-A0A2S8SQD6-F1
#
_cell.length_a   1.000
_cell.length_b   1.000
_cell.length_c   1.000
_cell.angle_alpha   90.00
_cell.angle_beta   90.00
_cell.angle_gamma   90.00
#
_symmetry.space_group_name_H-M   'P 1'
#
loop_
_entity.id
_entity.type
_entity.pdbx_description
1 polymer ?
#
loop_
_entity_poly.entity_id
_entity_poly.type
_entity_poly.pdbx_seq_one_letter_code
_entity_poly.pdbx_strand_id
1 'polypeptide(L)'
;MNSEFQPIASPTELPIAASPPLPTENRVARWRWWVSLLVIASSPLLAALSSTQRTASPGNRGALLPKSVMGLLLFCAIELGAFGVMWGIAWAFSRANRDQLFLRWRGAKSLLWGVGYSLLMRFGIVFVAIFIFIALSIVGVDSKAIAEVVKSSGDNVQKVFSPIFAGRDPLYKMLVIALISFVVAGGREELWRAATMAGIFHLVPHKWSQATKNGLALGLSSALFGMGHLYQGAMGVFGTTLLGVALGAIMLRHKSVWPAIIAHGCFDAVSFAALAFGAGIK
;
A
#
# COMPACT_ATOMS: atom_id res chain seq x y z
N MET A 1 10.45 -44.92 76.27
CA MET A 1 10.51 -43.69 75.44
C MET A 1 9.91 -44.05 74.09
N ASN A 2 8.61 -43.83 73.92
CA ASN A 2 7.90 -44.06 72.66
C ASN A 2 7.73 -42.69 72.00
N SER A 3 8.32 -42.47 70.82
CA SER A 3 8.09 -41.27 70.03
C SER A 3 6.86 -41.49 69.15
N GLU A 4 5.75 -40.84 69.48
CA GLU A 4 4.59 -40.75 68.60
C GLU A 4 4.90 -39.81 67.43
N PHE A 5 4.85 -40.35 66.21
CA PHE A 5 4.87 -39.57 64.99
C PHE A 5 3.50 -38.91 64.80
N GLN A 6 3.45 -37.58 64.75
CA GLN A 6 2.26 -36.82 64.37
C GLN A 6 2.09 -36.89 62.84
N PRO A 7 0.88 -37.16 62.29
CA PRO A 7 0.65 -37.13 60.85
C PRO A 7 0.66 -35.70 60.33
N ILE A 8 1.31 -35.48 59.19
CA ILE A 8 1.30 -34.21 58.45
C ILE A 8 -0.13 -33.96 57.94
N ALA A 9 -0.70 -32.80 58.30
CA ALA A 9 -2.00 -32.37 57.81
C ALA A 9 -2.02 -32.31 56.27
N SER A 10 -3.09 -32.85 55.67
CA SER A 10 -3.31 -32.78 54.21
C SER A 10 -3.37 -31.32 53.76
N PRO A 11 -2.79 -30.97 52.59
CA PRO A 11 -2.82 -29.60 52.10
C PRO A 11 -4.26 -29.25 51.75
N THR A 12 -4.84 -28.39 52.58
CA THR A 12 -6.11 -27.69 52.36
C THR A 12 -6.13 -27.13 50.93
N GLU A 13 -7.09 -27.57 50.12
CA GLU A 13 -7.36 -27.02 48.79
C GLU A 13 -7.57 -25.51 48.92
N LEU A 14 -6.59 -24.73 48.44
CA LEU A 14 -6.77 -23.30 48.25
C LEU A 14 -7.89 -23.10 47.22
N PRO A 15 -8.87 -22.20 47.47
CA PRO A 15 -9.90 -21.90 46.49
C PRO A 15 -9.22 -21.46 45.19
N ILE A 16 -9.46 -22.19 44.11
CA ILE A 16 -9.01 -21.81 42.77
C ILE A 16 -9.68 -20.46 42.49
N ALA A 17 -8.91 -19.38 42.59
CA ALA A 17 -9.36 -18.05 42.20
C ALA A 17 -9.85 -18.15 40.75
N ALA A 18 -11.13 -17.92 40.53
CA ALA A 18 -11.72 -17.95 39.21
C ALA A 18 -10.92 -17.01 38.30
N SER A 19 -10.32 -17.56 37.24
CA SER A 19 -9.60 -16.78 36.25
C SER A 19 -10.49 -15.62 35.78
N PRO A 20 -9.98 -14.39 35.68
CA PRO A 20 -10.77 -13.28 35.19
C PRO A 20 -11.32 -13.65 33.80
N PRO A 21 -12.59 -13.28 33.48
CA PRO A 21 -13.17 -13.58 32.19
C PRO A 21 -12.25 -13.03 31.10
N LEU A 22 -11.93 -13.89 30.13
CA LEU A 22 -11.11 -13.52 28.97
C LEU A 22 -11.68 -12.24 28.35
N PRO A 23 -10.83 -11.26 27.97
CA PRO A 23 -11.30 -10.05 27.31
C PRO A 23 -12.22 -10.45 26.17
N THR A 24 -13.46 -9.98 26.20
CA THR A 24 -14.40 -10.19 25.10
C THR A 24 -13.82 -9.47 23.88
N GLU A 25 -13.01 -10.16 23.08
CA GLU A 25 -12.63 -9.69 21.77
C GLU A 25 -13.92 -9.30 21.06
N ASN A 26 -14.01 -8.06 20.60
CA ASN A 26 -15.15 -7.55 19.85
C ASN A 26 -15.36 -8.45 18.63
N ARG A 27 -16.17 -9.51 18.77
CA ARG A 27 -16.43 -10.48 17.70
C ARG A 27 -17.48 -9.91 16.77
N VAL A 28 -17.04 -8.91 16.00
CA VAL A 28 -17.77 -8.43 14.84
C VAL A 28 -18.02 -9.64 13.93
N ALA A 29 -19.27 -9.83 13.51
CA ALA A 29 -19.66 -10.98 12.69
C ALA A 29 -18.85 -11.02 11.38
N ARG A 30 -18.44 -12.22 10.95
CA ARG A 30 -17.57 -12.43 9.77
C ARG A 30 -18.13 -11.82 8.49
N TRP A 31 -19.45 -11.81 8.30
CA TRP A 31 -20.08 -11.20 7.12
C TRP A 31 -19.82 -9.69 7.03
N ARG A 32 -19.68 -9.00 8.16
CA ARG A 32 -19.36 -7.56 8.17
C ARG A 32 -17.94 -7.30 7.67
N TRP A 33 -17.01 -8.22 7.95
CA TRP A 33 -15.66 -8.16 7.40
C TRP A 33 -15.63 -8.45 5.89
N TRP A 34 -16.52 -9.32 5.39
CA TRP A 34 -16.71 -9.48 3.94
C TRP A 34 -17.19 -8.18 3.29
N VAL A 35 -18.21 -7.53 3.86
CA VAL A 35 -18.69 -6.23 3.36
C VAL A 35 -17.57 -5.18 3.40
N SER A 36 -16.86 -5.07 4.54
CA SER A 36 -15.71 -4.16 4.67
C SER A 36 -14.65 -4.42 3.60
N LEU A 37 -14.28 -5.68 3.36
CA LEU A 37 -13.27 -6.03 2.37
C LEU A 37 -13.74 -5.71 0.95
N LEU A 38 -14.98 -6.03 0.59
CA LEU A 38 -15.54 -5.73 -0.73
C LEU A 38 -15.60 -4.22 -1.01
N VAL A 39 -16.05 -3.44 -0.04
CA VAL A 39 -16.10 -1.98 -0.15
C VAL A 39 -14.70 -1.40 -0.34
N ILE A 40 -13.72 -1.80 0.47
CA ILE A 40 -12.39 -1.20 0.39
C ILE A 40 -11.59 -1.72 -0.82
N ALA A 41 -11.61 -3.03 -1.09
CA ALA A 41 -10.81 -3.66 -2.14
C ALA A 41 -11.26 -3.32 -3.56
N SER A 42 -12.51 -2.86 -3.74
CA SER A 42 -13.01 -2.39 -5.04
C SER A 42 -12.49 -1.00 -5.42
N SER A 43 -12.03 -0.18 -4.46
CA SER A 43 -11.62 1.21 -4.73
C SER A 43 -10.50 1.39 -5.76
N PRO A 44 -9.42 0.57 -5.83
CA PRO A 44 -8.40 0.74 -6.86
C PRO A 44 -8.96 0.43 -8.25
N LEU A 45 -9.88 -0.53 -8.38
CA LEU A 45 -10.49 -0.87 -9.66
C LEU A 45 -11.39 0.26 -10.18
N LEU A 46 -12.16 0.89 -9.29
CA LEU A 46 -12.94 2.08 -9.63
C LEU A 46 -12.04 3.26 -10.03
N ALA A 47 -10.91 3.45 -9.32
CA ALA A 47 -9.91 4.46 -9.67
C ALA A 47 -9.24 4.17 -11.02
N ALA A 48 -8.96 2.91 -11.33
CA ALA A 48 -8.38 2.47 -12.61
C ALA A 48 -9.33 2.74 -13.78
N LEU A 49 -10.62 2.41 -13.62
CA LEU A 49 -11.66 2.69 -14.63
C LEU A 49 -11.78 4.20 -14.88
N SER A 50 -11.88 4.99 -13.80
CA SER A 50 -11.98 6.45 -13.88
C SER A 50 -10.75 7.07 -14.55
N SER A 51 -9.55 6.57 -14.24
CA SER A 51 -8.30 7.08 -14.79
C SER A 51 -8.12 6.71 -16.26
N THR A 52 -8.51 5.49 -16.65
CA THR A 52 -8.53 5.06 -18.07
C THR A 52 -9.51 5.90 -18.90
N GLN A 53 -10.70 6.20 -18.38
CA GLN A 53 -11.66 7.07 -19.06
C GLN A 53 -11.12 8.50 -19.24
N ARG A 54 -10.43 9.03 -18.22
CA ARG A 54 -9.79 10.37 -18.28
C ARG A 54 -8.68 10.43 -19.32
N THR A 55 -7.83 9.40 -19.41
CA THR A 55 -6.73 9.37 -20.38
C THR A 55 -7.21 9.15 -21.82
N ALA A 56 -8.36 8.49 -22.01
CA ALA A 56 -8.96 8.27 -23.33
C ALA A 56 -9.78 9.46 -23.88
N SER A 57 -10.13 10.45 -23.06
CA SER A 57 -11.06 11.52 -23.44
C SER A 57 -10.41 12.59 -24.36
N PRO A 58 -10.97 12.88 -25.56
CA PRO A 58 -10.37 13.78 -26.57
C PRO A 58 -10.16 15.24 -26.09
N GLY A 59 -11.01 15.74 -25.18
CA GLY A 59 -10.95 17.11 -24.66
C GLY A 59 -9.93 17.34 -23.55
N ASN A 60 -9.43 16.27 -22.92
CA ASN A 60 -8.55 16.35 -21.76
C ASN A 60 -7.12 15.84 -22.07
N ARG A 61 -6.61 16.08 -23.30
CA ARG A 61 -5.26 15.75 -23.83
C ARG A 61 -4.35 14.92 -22.88
N GLY A 62 -4.75 13.69 -22.54
CA GLY A 62 -3.97 12.75 -21.72
C GLY A 62 -3.57 13.18 -20.29
N ALA A 63 -4.13 14.24 -19.69
CA ALA A 63 -3.68 14.71 -18.38
C ALA A 63 -4.39 13.97 -17.22
N LEU A 64 -3.64 13.20 -16.43
CA LEU A 64 -4.12 12.52 -15.22
C LEU A 64 -4.63 13.48 -14.15
N LEU A 65 -4.01 14.66 -14.04
CA LEU A 65 -4.29 15.66 -13.02
C LEU A 65 -4.81 16.97 -13.64
N PRO A 66 -5.63 17.73 -12.91
CA PRO A 66 -6.07 19.06 -13.32
C PRO A 66 -4.90 20.01 -13.57
N LYS A 67 -5.08 20.97 -14.46
CA LYS A 67 -4.00 21.83 -14.97
C LYS A 67 -3.65 23.04 -14.09
N SER A 68 -4.46 23.35 -13.08
CA SER A 68 -4.33 24.53 -12.22
C SER A 68 -4.19 24.13 -10.76
N VAL A 69 -3.58 25.01 -9.95
CA VAL A 69 -3.43 24.81 -8.49
C VAL A 69 -4.78 24.57 -7.82
N MET A 70 -5.77 25.43 -8.08
CA MET A 70 -7.11 25.28 -7.50
C MET A 70 -7.77 23.97 -7.95
N GLY A 71 -7.63 23.61 -9.23
CA GLY A 71 -8.13 22.35 -9.74
C GLY A 71 -7.49 21.14 -9.05
N LEU A 72 -6.18 21.19 -8.82
CA LEU A 72 -5.44 20.14 -8.11
C LEU A 72 -5.90 20.00 -6.65
N LEU A 73 -6.06 21.11 -5.94
CA LEU A 73 -6.54 21.11 -4.55
C LEU A 73 -7.97 20.55 -4.44
N LEU A 74 -8.87 20.98 -5.33
CA LEU A 74 -10.23 20.47 -5.39
C LEU A 74 -10.26 18.98 -5.72
N PHE A 75 -9.44 18.55 -6.68
CA PHE A 75 -9.27 17.13 -7.02
C PHE A 75 -8.81 16.31 -5.81
N CYS A 76 -7.78 16.76 -5.10
CA CYS A 76 -7.31 16.10 -3.89
C CYS A 76 -8.41 16.04 -2.82
N ALA A 77 -9.15 17.13 -2.61
CA ALA A 77 -10.24 17.18 -1.64
C ALA A 77 -11.37 16.20 -1.99
N ILE A 78 -11.76 16.12 -3.26
CA ILE A 78 -12.80 15.18 -3.73
C ILE A 78 -12.33 13.74 -3.59
N GLU A 79 -11.12 13.40 -4.06
CA GLU A 79 -10.57 12.05 -4.00
C GLU A 79 -10.39 11.58 -2.55
N LEU A 80 -9.88 12.44 -1.66
CA LEU A 80 -9.73 12.13 -0.23
C LEU A 80 -11.08 12.05 0.49
N GLY A 81 -12.04 12.90 0.13
CA GLY A 81 -13.40 12.86 0.68
C GLY A 81 -14.14 11.58 0.28
N ALA A 82 -14.11 11.22 -1.01
CA ALA A 82 -14.70 9.99 -1.53
C ALA A 82 -14.05 8.75 -0.89
N PHE A 83 -12.71 8.73 -0.82
CA PHE A 83 -11.99 7.67 -0.10
C PHE A 83 -12.39 7.62 1.38
N GLY A 84 -12.46 8.77 2.06
CA GLY A 84 -12.84 8.86 3.46
C GLY A 84 -14.24 8.29 3.75
N VAL A 85 -15.21 8.55 2.86
CA VAL A 85 -16.55 7.94 2.93
C VAL A 85 -16.48 6.43 2.77
N MET A 86 -15.81 5.93 1.72
CA MET A 86 -15.66 4.49 1.49
C MET A 86 -14.95 3.79 2.64
N TRP A 87 -13.85 4.37 3.13
CA TRP A 87 -13.08 3.86 4.26
C TRP A 87 -13.90 3.89 5.54
N GLY A 88 -14.67 4.97 5.77
CA GLY A 88 -15.58 5.10 6.91
C GLY A 88 -16.70 4.05 6.91
N ILE A 89 -17.28 3.74 5.75
CA ILE A 89 -18.26 2.65 5.58
C ILE A 89 -17.60 1.31 5.90
N ALA A 90 -16.46 1.00 5.28
CA ALA A 90 -15.72 -0.25 5.52
C ALA A 90 -15.37 -0.41 7.01
N TRP A 91 -14.89 0.67 7.64
CA TRP A 91 -14.60 0.72 9.07
C TRP A 91 -15.86 0.55 9.94
N ALA A 92 -17.00 1.14 9.59
CA ALA A 92 -18.25 0.97 10.34
C ALA A 92 -18.72 -0.49 10.37
N PHE A 93 -18.51 -1.23 9.28
CA PHE A 93 -18.78 -2.67 9.22
C PHE A 93 -17.77 -3.48 10.04
N SER A 94 -16.47 -3.31 9.79
CA SER A 94 -15.41 -4.12 10.43
C SER A 94 -15.15 -3.77 11.90
N ARG A 95 -15.41 -2.52 12.29
CA ARG A 95 -14.96 -1.91 13.56
C ARG A 95 -13.47 -2.18 13.85
N ALA A 96 -12.66 -2.19 12.79
CA ALA A 96 -11.25 -2.50 12.89
C ALA A 96 -10.55 -1.54 13.86
N ASN A 97 -9.74 -2.09 14.77
CA ASN A 97 -8.98 -1.31 15.73
C ASN A 97 -7.66 -0.79 15.12
N ARG A 98 -6.94 0.06 15.88
CA ARG A 98 -5.70 0.69 15.43
C ARG A 98 -4.61 -0.32 15.05
N ASP A 99 -4.60 -1.51 15.67
CA ASP A 99 -3.56 -2.51 15.47
C ASP A 99 -3.83 -3.32 14.21
N GLN A 100 -5.09 -3.70 14.00
CA GLN A 100 -5.56 -4.35 12.78
C GLN A 100 -5.31 -3.46 11.55
N LEU A 101 -5.45 -2.14 11.71
CA LEU A 101 -5.21 -1.15 10.66
C LEU A 101 -3.76 -0.64 10.62
N PHE A 102 -2.84 -1.22 11.38
CA PHE A 102 -1.43 -0.79 11.41
C PHE A 102 -1.20 0.70 11.72
N LEU A 103 -2.12 1.37 12.41
CA LEU A 103 -2.08 2.82 12.63
C LEU A 103 -1.11 3.26 13.74
N ARG A 104 -0.50 2.33 14.47
CA ARG A 104 0.44 2.65 15.55
C ARG A 104 1.62 3.47 15.02
N TRP A 105 1.72 4.72 15.45
CA TRP A 105 2.89 5.57 15.25
C TRP A 105 4.05 5.07 16.12
N ARG A 106 5.25 4.96 15.54
CA ARG A 106 6.46 4.46 16.22
C ARG A 106 7.54 5.54 16.41
N GLY A 107 7.15 6.81 16.38
CA GLY A 107 8.05 7.94 16.55
C GLY A 107 8.85 8.28 15.29
N ALA A 108 9.79 9.21 15.42
CA ALA A 108 10.60 9.74 14.32
C ALA A 108 11.39 8.66 13.55
N LYS A 109 11.66 7.50 14.16
CA LYS A 109 12.30 6.36 13.48
C LYS A 109 11.50 5.89 12.25
N SER A 110 10.17 6.02 12.27
CA SER A 110 9.33 5.70 11.10
C SER A 110 9.68 6.56 9.88
N LEU A 111 10.10 7.80 10.08
CA LEU A 111 10.54 8.69 8.99
C LEU A 111 11.86 8.19 8.40
N LEU A 112 12.85 7.91 9.26
CA LEU A 112 14.16 7.40 8.84
C LEU A 112 14.04 6.08 8.07
N TRP A 113 13.24 5.15 8.60
CA TRP A 113 12.97 3.89 7.90
C TRP A 113 12.26 4.11 6.57
N GLY A 114 11.27 4.99 6.52
CA GLY A 114 10.57 5.31 5.28
C GLY A 114 11.51 5.81 4.19
N VAL A 115 12.35 6.80 4.51
CA VAL A 115 13.36 7.34 3.57
C VAL A 115 14.34 6.24 3.16
N GLY A 116 14.85 5.45 4.11
CA GLY A 116 15.77 4.35 3.82
C GLY A 116 15.17 3.28 2.89
N TYR A 117 13.91 2.91 3.12
CA TYR A 117 13.20 1.98 2.24
C TYR A 117 12.92 2.57 0.87
N SER A 118 12.63 3.87 0.76
CA SER A 118 12.46 4.53 -0.53
C SER A 118 13.71 4.38 -1.41
N LEU A 119 14.89 4.60 -0.83
CA LEU A 119 16.17 4.37 -1.51
C LEU A 119 16.36 2.90 -1.87
N LEU A 120 16.13 1.98 -0.93
CA LEU A 120 16.27 0.54 -1.16
C LEU A 120 15.36 0.05 -2.29
N MET A 121 14.11 0.51 -2.35
CA MET A 121 13.16 0.11 -3.39
C MET A 121 13.63 0.56 -4.79
N ARG A 122 14.24 1.74 -4.91
CA ARG A 122 14.80 2.21 -6.19
C ARG A 122 15.89 1.27 -6.71
N PHE A 123 16.85 0.94 -5.84
CA PHE A 123 17.90 -0.03 -6.19
C PHE A 123 17.34 -1.42 -6.43
N GLY A 124 16.35 -1.83 -5.64
CA GLY A 124 15.67 -3.12 -5.77
C GLY A 124 14.96 -3.27 -7.13
N ILE A 125 14.26 -2.24 -7.60
CA ILE A 125 13.59 -2.26 -8.91
C ILE A 125 14.61 -2.39 -10.03
N VAL A 126 15.72 -1.65 -9.98
CA VAL A 126 16.81 -1.76 -10.96
C VAL A 126 17.41 -3.16 -10.95
N PHE A 127 17.67 -3.71 -9.77
CA PHE A 127 18.21 -5.07 -9.62
C PHE A 127 17.25 -6.13 -10.17
N VAL A 128 15.95 -6.04 -9.87
CA VAL A 128 14.93 -6.95 -10.42
C VAL A 128 14.85 -6.83 -11.93
N ALA A 129 14.92 -5.62 -12.49
CA ALA A 129 14.91 -5.42 -13.94
C ALA A 129 16.13 -6.07 -14.61
N ILE A 130 17.34 -5.90 -14.04
CA ILE A 130 18.57 -6.56 -14.52
C ILE A 130 18.44 -8.08 -14.43
N PHE A 131 17.93 -8.60 -13.31
CA PHE A 131 17.73 -10.03 -13.11
C PHE A 131 16.76 -10.61 -14.15
N ILE A 132 15.63 -9.95 -14.40
CA ILE A 132 14.66 -10.36 -15.43
C ILE A 132 15.31 -10.32 -16.81
N PHE A 133 16.07 -9.28 -17.14
CA PHE A 133 16.78 -9.18 -18.40
C PHE A 133 17.74 -10.36 -18.61
N ILE A 134 18.54 -10.70 -17.60
CA ILE A 134 19.47 -11.83 -17.65
C ILE A 134 18.71 -13.15 -17.80
N ALA A 135 17.66 -13.36 -17.00
CA ALA A 135 16.86 -14.58 -17.04
C ALA A 135 16.20 -14.80 -18.41
N LEU A 136 15.61 -13.76 -18.99
CA LEU A 136 15.00 -13.83 -20.32
C LEU A 136 16.07 -14.09 -21.40
N SER A 137 17.25 -13.48 -21.28
CA SER A 137 18.37 -13.72 -22.19
C SER A 137 18.86 -15.17 -22.15
N ILE A 138 18.94 -15.78 -20.96
CA ILE A 138 19.32 -17.19 -20.77
C ILE A 138 18.30 -18.14 -21.41
N VAL A 139 17.01 -17.80 -21.34
CA VAL A 139 15.92 -18.58 -21.95
C VAL A 139 15.79 -18.33 -23.47
N GLY A 140 16.70 -17.53 -24.05
CA GLY A 140 16.78 -17.31 -25.49
C GLY A 140 15.83 -16.24 -26.04
N VAL A 141 15.25 -15.40 -25.18
CA VAL A 141 14.48 -14.23 -25.62
C VAL A 141 15.43 -13.21 -26.24
N ASP A 142 15.09 -12.73 -27.44
CA ASP A 142 15.91 -11.74 -28.15
C ASP A 142 16.10 -10.45 -27.34
N SER A 143 17.36 -10.11 -27.09
CA SER A 143 17.76 -8.88 -26.39
C SER A 143 17.16 -7.61 -26.98
N LYS A 144 16.95 -7.55 -28.30
CA LYS A 144 16.30 -6.39 -28.95
C LYS A 144 14.83 -6.29 -28.59
N ALA A 145 14.12 -7.43 -28.57
CA ALA A 145 12.73 -7.47 -28.14
C ALA A 145 12.58 -7.04 -26.67
N ILE A 146 13.50 -7.46 -25.78
CA ILE A 146 13.50 -7.01 -24.37
C ILE A 146 13.75 -5.50 -24.30
N ALA A 147 14.73 -4.99 -25.05
CA ALA A 147 15.04 -3.56 -25.08
C ALA A 147 13.87 -2.72 -25.61
N GLU A 148 13.12 -3.22 -26.60
CA GLU A 148 11.93 -2.58 -27.13
C GLU A 148 10.79 -2.52 -26.10
N VAL A 149 10.58 -3.60 -25.34
CA VAL A 149 9.61 -3.61 -24.24
C VAL A 149 10.00 -2.59 -23.16
N VAL A 150 11.28 -2.54 -22.77
CA VAL A 150 11.77 -1.56 -21.79
C VAL A 150 11.58 -0.13 -22.30
N LYS A 151 11.96 0.14 -23.55
CA LYS A 151 11.82 1.46 -24.17
C LYS A 151 10.36 1.89 -24.26
N SER A 152 9.48 1.04 -24.78
CA SER A 152 8.05 1.35 -24.91
C SER A 152 7.39 1.59 -23.55
N SER A 153 7.82 0.85 -22.50
CA SER A 153 7.39 1.12 -21.13
C SER A 153 7.84 2.49 -20.63
N GLY A 154 9.10 2.87 -20.89
CA GLY A 154 9.62 4.20 -20.55
C GLY A 154 8.87 5.33 -21.27
N ASP A 155 8.62 5.16 -22.57
CA ASP A 155 7.88 6.11 -23.39
C ASP A 155 6.43 6.27 -22.89
N ASN A 156 5.78 5.18 -22.48
CA ASN A 156 4.43 5.22 -21.89
C ASN A 156 4.41 6.00 -20.58
N VAL A 157 5.37 5.78 -19.69
CA VAL A 157 5.49 6.54 -18.44
C VAL A 157 5.67 8.03 -18.73
N GLN A 158 6.57 8.40 -19.65
CA GLN A 158 6.76 9.80 -20.02
C GLN A 158 5.50 10.42 -20.65
N LYS A 159 4.82 9.69 -21.54
CA LYS A 159 3.58 10.16 -22.19
C LYS A 159 2.48 10.46 -21.18
N VAL A 160 2.40 9.67 -20.11
CA VAL A 160 1.36 9.77 -19.08
C VAL A 160 1.70 10.87 -18.05
N PHE A 161 2.94 10.94 -17.59
CA PHE A 161 3.31 11.81 -16.46
C PHE A 161 3.98 13.13 -16.85
N SER A 162 4.72 13.22 -17.96
CA SER A 162 5.38 14.48 -18.37
C SER A 162 4.40 15.64 -18.62
N PRO A 163 3.18 15.43 -19.19
CA PRO A 163 2.20 16.50 -19.36
C PRO A 163 1.70 17.13 -18.05
N ILE A 164 1.89 16.45 -16.91
CA ILE A 164 1.54 16.99 -15.59
C ILE A 164 2.40 18.22 -15.28
N PHE A 165 3.69 18.21 -15.66
CA PHE A 165 4.65 19.25 -15.27
C PHE A 165 4.95 20.27 -16.36
N ALA A 166 4.76 19.90 -17.63
CA ALA A 166 5.09 20.75 -18.78
C ALA A 166 4.34 22.10 -18.73
N GLY A 167 5.11 23.20 -18.74
CA GLY A 167 4.57 24.57 -18.74
C GLY A 167 3.82 24.97 -17.45
N ARG A 168 3.99 24.23 -16.35
CA ARG A 168 3.35 24.56 -15.05
C ARG A 168 4.19 25.50 -14.21
N ASP A 169 3.50 26.28 -13.38
CA ASP A 169 4.13 27.14 -12.38
C ASP A 169 4.82 26.32 -11.27
N PRO A 170 5.82 26.90 -10.57
CA PRO A 170 6.55 26.20 -9.52
C PRO A 170 5.68 25.71 -8.36
N LEU A 171 4.66 26.48 -7.96
CA LEU A 171 3.77 26.11 -6.86
C LEU A 171 2.97 24.84 -7.20
N TYR A 172 2.41 24.77 -8.41
CA TYR A 172 1.74 23.56 -8.91
C TYR A 172 2.68 22.34 -8.87
N LYS A 173 3.92 22.49 -9.36
CA LYS A 173 4.92 21.39 -9.34
C LYS A 173 5.24 20.94 -7.91
N MET A 174 5.43 21.88 -6.99
CA MET A 174 5.66 21.58 -5.57
C MET A 174 4.48 20.85 -4.94
N LEU A 175 3.25 21.25 -5.26
CA LEU A 175 2.05 20.57 -4.77
C LEU A 175 1.94 19.15 -5.33
N VAL A 176 2.25 18.90 -6.60
CA VAL A 176 2.30 17.53 -7.12
C VAL A 176 3.39 16.72 -6.40
N ILE A 177 4.60 17.26 -6.26
CA ILE A 177 5.71 16.55 -5.60
C ILE A 177 5.42 16.26 -4.12
N ALA A 178 4.73 17.15 -3.41
CA ALA A 178 4.46 16.99 -1.98
C ALA A 178 3.08 16.39 -1.71
N LEU A 179 2.00 17.09 -2.08
CA LEU A 179 0.63 16.72 -1.75
C LEU A 179 0.21 15.41 -2.42
N ILE A 180 0.45 15.26 -3.73
CA ILE A 180 0.08 14.02 -4.41
C ILE A 180 0.91 12.86 -3.86
N SER A 181 2.24 12.99 -3.81
CA SER A 181 3.12 11.91 -3.36
C SER A 181 2.84 11.44 -1.94
N PHE A 182 2.71 12.34 -0.96
CA PHE A 182 2.61 11.94 0.45
C PHE A 182 1.18 11.74 0.94
N VAL A 183 0.21 12.49 0.40
CA VAL A 183 -1.17 12.45 0.92
C VAL A 183 -2.05 11.56 0.04
N VAL A 184 -2.04 11.76 -1.27
CA VAL A 184 -2.94 11.04 -2.19
C VAL A 184 -2.41 9.68 -2.62
N ALA A 185 -1.12 9.56 -2.89
CA ALA A 185 -0.49 8.27 -3.17
C ALA A 185 -0.09 7.61 -1.85
N GLY A 186 0.95 8.11 -1.17
CA GLY A 186 1.47 7.54 0.07
C GLY A 186 0.41 7.33 1.15
N GLY A 187 -0.27 8.39 1.60
CA GLY A 187 -1.24 8.31 2.69
C GLY A 187 -2.45 7.45 2.36
N ARG A 188 -3.27 7.89 1.39
CA ARG A 188 -4.52 7.24 1.01
C ARG A 188 -4.32 5.77 0.60
N GLU A 189 -3.33 5.48 -0.24
CA GLU A 189 -3.17 4.13 -0.80
C GLU A 189 -2.60 3.14 0.21
N GLU A 190 -1.73 3.59 1.11
CA GLU A 190 -1.24 2.74 2.18
C GLU A 190 -2.26 2.54 3.31
N LEU A 191 -3.13 3.53 3.58
CA LEU A 191 -4.31 3.33 4.44
C LEU A 191 -5.32 2.36 3.83
N TRP A 192 -5.53 2.43 2.52
CA TRP A 192 -6.30 1.45 1.77
C TRP A 192 -5.72 0.04 1.93
N ARG A 193 -4.39 -0.10 1.77
CA ARG A 193 -3.68 -1.38 1.90
C ARG A 193 -3.86 -1.96 3.30
N ALA A 194 -3.68 -1.14 4.33
CA ALA A 194 -3.84 -1.56 5.72
C ALA A 194 -5.26 -2.09 5.99
N ALA A 195 -6.30 -1.40 5.52
CA ALA A 195 -7.68 -1.86 5.67
C ALA A 195 -7.98 -3.14 4.87
N THR A 196 -7.43 -3.25 3.66
CA THR A 196 -7.56 -4.46 2.82
C THR A 196 -6.90 -5.67 3.50
N MET A 197 -5.68 -5.50 4.00
CA MET A 197 -4.96 -6.55 4.72
C MET A 197 -5.67 -6.93 6.03
N ALA A 198 -6.23 -5.97 6.77
CA ALA A 198 -7.04 -6.24 7.96
C ALA A 198 -8.23 -7.16 7.63
N GLY A 199 -8.95 -6.87 6.54
CA GLY A 199 -10.05 -7.70 6.07
C GLY A 199 -9.61 -9.12 5.71
N ILE A 200 -8.51 -9.25 4.95
CA ILE A 200 -7.95 -10.56 4.60
C ILE A 200 -7.57 -11.33 5.86
N PHE A 201 -6.82 -10.72 6.79
CA PHE A 201 -6.39 -11.37 8.03
C PHE A 201 -7.54 -11.86 8.90
N HIS A 202 -8.67 -11.16 8.91
CA HIS A 202 -9.83 -11.56 9.68
C HIS A 202 -10.63 -12.71 9.01
N LEU A 203 -10.65 -12.75 7.68
CA LEU A 203 -11.47 -13.70 6.93
C LEU A 203 -10.79 -15.05 6.70
N VAL A 204 -9.45 -15.08 6.65
CA VAL A 204 -8.68 -16.31 6.50
C VAL A 204 -8.87 -17.29 7.67
N PRO A 205 -8.79 -18.61 7.44
CA PRO A 205 -8.93 -19.60 8.50
C PRO A 205 -7.92 -19.40 9.63
N HIS A 206 -8.39 -19.47 10.88
CA HIS A 206 -7.56 -19.29 12.07
C HIS A 206 -6.39 -20.29 12.12
N LYS A 207 -6.61 -21.52 11.66
CA LYS A 207 -5.63 -22.63 11.62
C LYS A 207 -4.45 -22.42 10.66
N TRP A 208 -4.51 -21.43 9.76
CA TRP A 208 -3.40 -21.18 8.84
C TRP A 208 -2.21 -20.58 9.57
N SER A 209 -1.01 -20.96 9.14
CA SER A 209 0.24 -20.39 9.67
C SER A 209 0.29 -18.89 9.43
N GLN A 210 1.00 -18.15 10.29
CA GLN A 210 1.16 -16.70 10.12
C GLN A 210 1.88 -16.36 8.80
N ALA A 211 2.82 -17.20 8.35
CA ALA A 211 3.51 -17.02 7.09
C ALA A 211 2.54 -17.10 5.90
N THR A 212 1.64 -18.10 5.90
CA THR A 212 0.61 -18.24 4.85
C THR A 212 -0.35 -17.05 4.83
N LYS A 213 -0.81 -16.61 6.01
CA LYS A 213 -1.71 -15.44 6.12
C LYS A 213 -1.02 -14.17 5.61
N ASN A 214 0.24 -13.95 5.98
CA ASN A 214 1.04 -12.82 5.52
C ASN A 214 1.24 -12.86 4.01
N GLY A 215 1.59 -14.03 3.46
CA GLY A 215 1.78 -14.22 2.02
C GLY A 215 0.52 -13.92 1.22
N LEU A 216 -0.65 -14.41 1.69
CA LEU A 216 -1.93 -14.12 1.04
C LEU A 216 -2.27 -12.63 1.10
N ALA A 217 -2.22 -12.01 2.29
CA ALA A 217 -2.54 -10.61 2.46
C ALA A 217 -1.61 -9.71 1.62
N LEU A 218 -0.33 -10.03 1.59
CA LEU A 218 0.67 -9.35 0.79
C LEU A 218 0.39 -9.50 -0.71
N GLY A 219 0.23 -10.74 -1.18
CA GLY A 219 0.02 -11.03 -2.60
C GLY A 219 -1.26 -10.40 -3.14
N LEU A 220 -2.40 -10.60 -2.47
CA LEU A 220 -3.68 -10.07 -2.93
C LEU A 220 -3.74 -8.55 -2.89
N SER A 221 -3.28 -7.91 -1.81
CA SER A 221 -3.27 -6.45 -1.74
C SER A 221 -2.32 -5.83 -2.76
N SER A 222 -1.18 -6.46 -3.06
CA SER A 222 -0.23 -5.98 -4.07
C SER A 222 -0.77 -6.15 -5.49
N ALA A 223 -1.43 -7.27 -5.79
CA ALA A 223 -2.07 -7.47 -7.10
C ALA A 223 -3.21 -6.47 -7.34
N LEU A 224 -4.08 -6.26 -6.35
CA LEU A 224 -5.13 -5.23 -6.41
C LEU A 224 -4.56 -3.83 -6.57
N PHE A 225 -3.44 -3.53 -5.90
CA PHE A 225 -2.74 -2.26 -6.03
C PHE A 225 -2.21 -2.05 -7.45
N GLY A 226 -1.57 -3.05 -8.04
CA GLY A 226 -1.13 -3.01 -9.44
C GLY A 226 -2.29 -2.86 -10.42
N MET A 227 -3.40 -3.58 -10.23
CA MET A 227 -4.60 -3.43 -11.06
C MET A 227 -5.23 -2.03 -10.95
N GLY A 228 -5.06 -1.34 -9.82
CA GLY A 228 -5.42 0.08 -9.67
C GLY A 228 -4.71 1.01 -10.67
N HIS A 229 -3.64 0.52 -11.30
CA HIS A 229 -2.75 1.27 -12.18
C HIS A 229 -2.79 0.77 -13.62
N LEU A 230 -3.90 0.14 -14.05
CA LEU A 230 -4.08 -0.33 -15.44
C LEU A 230 -3.85 0.75 -16.50
N TYR A 231 -4.14 2.02 -16.19
CA TYR A 231 -3.90 3.15 -17.08
C TYR A 231 -2.42 3.36 -17.46
N GLN A 232 -1.48 2.76 -16.71
CA GLN A 232 -0.03 2.81 -16.99
C GLN A 232 0.43 1.73 -17.99
N GLY A 233 -0.47 0.82 -18.41
CA GLY A 233 -0.13 -0.33 -19.24
C GLY A 233 0.45 -1.52 -18.45
N ALA A 234 0.67 -2.65 -19.13
CA ALA A 234 1.03 -3.91 -18.48
C ALA A 234 2.32 -3.84 -17.63
N MET A 235 3.36 -3.18 -18.15
CA MET A 235 4.61 -3.00 -17.39
C MET A 235 4.46 -2.08 -16.18
N GLY A 236 3.60 -1.05 -16.27
CA GLY A 236 3.26 -0.19 -15.13
C GLY A 236 2.51 -0.96 -14.04
N VAL A 237 1.55 -1.81 -14.43
CA VAL A 237 0.85 -2.74 -13.50
C VAL A 237 1.84 -3.68 -12.82
N PHE A 238 2.75 -4.28 -13.57
CA PHE A 238 3.76 -5.18 -13.03
C PHE A 238 4.70 -4.47 -12.05
N GLY A 239 5.28 -3.33 -12.46
CA GLY A 239 6.17 -2.53 -11.61
C GLY A 239 5.47 -2.03 -10.34
N THR A 240 4.23 -1.58 -10.47
CA THR A 240 3.43 -1.13 -9.32
C THR A 240 3.03 -2.29 -8.40
N THR A 241 2.81 -3.49 -8.94
CA THR A 241 2.61 -4.70 -8.13
C THR A 241 3.86 -5.02 -7.31
N LEU A 242 5.05 -4.97 -7.90
CA LEU A 242 6.32 -5.17 -7.18
C LEU A 242 6.54 -4.11 -6.10
N LEU A 243 6.22 -2.85 -6.39
CA LEU A 243 6.25 -1.78 -5.39
C LEU A 243 5.25 -2.06 -4.26
N GLY A 244 4.04 -2.52 -4.57
CA GLY A 244 3.03 -2.94 -3.61
C GLY A 244 3.52 -4.07 -2.69
N VAL A 245 4.27 -5.04 -3.23
CA VAL A 245 4.90 -6.11 -2.43
C VAL A 245 5.93 -5.52 -1.47
N ALA A 246 6.79 -4.61 -1.92
CA ALA A 246 7.77 -3.98 -1.03
C ALA A 246 7.09 -3.18 0.10
N LEU A 247 6.09 -2.35 -0.24
CA LEU A 247 5.35 -1.52 0.72
C LEU A 247 4.54 -2.36 1.72
N GLY A 248 3.85 -3.40 1.25
CA GLY A 248 3.14 -4.35 2.12
C GLY A 248 4.09 -5.11 3.06
N ALA A 249 5.27 -5.50 2.57
CA ALA A 249 6.29 -6.16 3.40
C ALA A 249 6.81 -5.22 4.52
N ILE A 250 7.01 -3.93 4.21
CA ILE A 250 7.39 -2.91 5.20
C ILE A 250 6.33 -2.82 6.31
N MET A 251 5.03 -2.78 5.95
CA MET A 251 3.96 -2.76 6.95
C MET A 251 3.97 -4.00 7.85
N LEU A 252 4.14 -5.18 7.26
CA LEU A 252 4.18 -6.43 8.01
C LEU A 252 5.37 -6.51 8.95
N ARG A 253 6.52 -6.00 8.51
CA ARG A 253 7.78 -5.98 9.25
C ARG A 253 7.75 -5.03 10.44
N HIS A 254 7.15 -3.86 10.27
CA HIS A 254 7.09 -2.81 11.30
C HIS A 254 5.82 -2.82 12.12
N LYS A 255 4.79 -3.58 11.70
CA LYS A 255 3.44 -3.54 12.26
C LYS A 255 2.95 -2.08 12.37
N SER A 256 3.18 -1.31 11.31
CA SER A 256 2.92 0.12 11.23
C SER A 256 2.81 0.54 9.77
N VAL A 257 1.80 1.33 9.42
CA VAL A 257 1.55 1.88 8.07
C VAL A 257 2.53 3.01 7.74
N TRP A 258 3.02 3.72 8.76
CA TRP A 258 3.75 4.96 8.58
C TRP A 258 5.08 4.85 7.83
N PRO A 259 5.96 3.85 8.09
CA PRO A 259 7.15 3.68 7.28
C PRO A 259 6.84 3.44 5.81
N ALA A 260 5.74 2.74 5.50
CA ALA A 260 5.31 2.52 4.11
C ALA A 260 4.76 3.80 3.48
N ILE A 261 3.93 4.59 4.18
CA ILE A 261 3.44 5.91 3.71
C ILE A 261 4.61 6.81 3.33
N ILE A 262 5.62 6.91 4.19
CA ILE A 262 6.78 7.77 3.95
C ILE A 262 7.65 7.19 2.83
N ALA A 263 7.88 5.88 2.79
CA ALA A 263 8.66 5.25 1.74
C ALA A 263 8.02 5.45 0.36
N HIS A 264 6.71 5.25 0.26
CA HIS A 264 5.91 5.46 -0.94
C HIS A 264 5.93 6.94 -1.34
N GLY A 265 5.64 7.86 -0.41
CA GLY A 265 5.65 9.29 -0.70
C GLY A 265 7.02 9.80 -1.15
N CYS A 266 8.11 9.35 -0.54
CA CYS A 266 9.47 9.65 -1.02
C CYS A 266 9.76 9.01 -2.38
N PHE A 267 9.20 7.82 -2.65
CA PHE A 267 9.35 7.14 -3.94
C PHE A 267 8.68 7.96 -5.07
N ASP A 268 7.49 8.48 -4.82
CA ASP A 268 6.79 9.29 -5.80
C ASP A 268 7.39 10.69 -5.92
N ALA A 269 7.69 11.33 -4.80
CA ALA A 269 8.21 12.71 -4.78
C ALA A 269 9.51 12.83 -5.60
N VAL A 270 10.46 11.91 -5.44
CA VAL A 270 11.71 11.95 -6.21
C VAL A 270 11.48 11.55 -7.67
N SER A 271 10.56 10.65 -7.98
CA SER A 271 10.22 10.29 -9.37
C SER A 271 9.54 11.46 -10.10
N PHE A 272 8.62 12.15 -9.43
CA PHE A 272 7.98 13.36 -9.92
C PHE A 272 8.95 14.54 -10.00
N ALA A 273 9.87 14.70 -9.05
CA ALA A 273 10.93 15.71 -9.14
C ALA A 273 11.84 15.46 -10.36
N ALA A 274 12.22 14.21 -10.62
CA ALA A 274 12.99 13.84 -11.80
C ALA A 274 12.24 14.19 -13.10
N LEU A 275 10.92 14.01 -13.16
CA LEU A 275 10.12 14.42 -14.31
C LEU A 275 9.96 15.94 -14.40
N ALA A 276 9.75 16.63 -13.27
CA ALA A 276 9.52 18.06 -13.21
C ALA A 276 10.75 18.90 -13.58
N PHE A 277 11.94 18.40 -13.23
CA PHE A 277 13.22 19.11 -13.41
C PHE A 277 14.15 18.44 -14.43
N GLY A 278 14.08 17.12 -14.62
CA GLY A 278 14.88 16.38 -15.60
C GLY A 278 14.36 16.51 -17.04
N ALA A 279 13.10 16.89 -17.25
CA ALA A 279 12.56 17.24 -18.57
C ALA A 279 13.16 18.54 -19.17
N GLY A 280 14.12 19.16 -18.48
CA GLY A 280 14.93 20.28 -18.95
C GLY A 280 16.32 19.90 -19.48
N ILE A 281 16.75 18.63 -19.41
CA ILE A 281 17.96 18.16 -20.09
C ILE A 281 17.56 17.75 -21.50
N LYS A 282 17.48 18.74 -22.38
CA LYS A 282 17.50 18.52 -23.83
C LYS A 282 18.94 18.52 -24.31
#